data_AF-A0A919QGY1-F1
#
_entry.id   AF-A0A919QGY1-F1
#
_cell.length_a   1.000
_cell.length_b   1.000
_cell.length_c   1.000
_cell.angle_alpha   90.00
_cell.angle_beta   90.00
_cell.angle_gamma   90.00
#
_symmetry.space_group_name_H-M   'P 1'
#
loop_
_entity.id
_entity.type
_entity.pdbx_description
1 polymer ?
#
loop_
_entity_poly.entity_id
_entity_poly.type
_entity_poly.pdbx_seq_one_letter_code
_entity_poly.pdbx_strand_id
1 'polypeptide(L)'
;MTVSQLLRHAPEWLSRGACGGQSKLMYDESRPEMARAVCYGCPVLDDCRAWVTALSPDQDPGGVIAATTEKERAGLAGTKVCSSCGVEQVVTEYAVRNSRTGLRRATCKGCVHAQKCARQTTQRRVAA
;
A
#
# COMPACT_ATOMS: atom_id res chain seq x y z
N MET A 1 18.82 12.19 7.34
CA MET A 1 17.79 12.34 8.40
C MET A 1 17.85 11.08 9.25
N THR A 2 18.18 11.20 10.53
CA THR A 2 18.45 10.07 11.44
C THR A 2 17.15 9.47 11.97
N VAL A 3 17.12 8.14 12.12
CA VAL A 3 16.02 7.32 12.67
C VAL A 3 15.43 7.89 13.98
N SER A 4 16.21 8.67 14.75
CA SER A 4 15.81 9.34 15.98
C SER A 4 14.76 10.46 15.84
N GLN A 5 14.39 10.91 14.64
CA GLN A 5 13.37 11.96 14.47
C GLN A 5 11.94 11.41 14.34
N LEU A 6 11.78 10.17 13.85
CA LEU A 6 10.48 9.48 13.77
C LEU A 6 9.95 9.01 15.15
N LEU A 7 10.85 8.82 16.13
CA LEU A 7 10.50 8.43 17.50
C LEU A 7 9.98 9.57 18.39
N ARG A 8 10.02 10.84 17.94
CA ARG A 8 9.59 11.98 18.79
C ARG A 8 8.07 12.16 18.89
N HIS A 9 7.31 11.43 18.08
CA HIS A 9 5.85 11.29 18.23
C HIS A 9 5.46 9.82 18.27
N ALA A 10 6.25 8.97 18.93
CA ALA A 10 5.79 7.62 19.27
C ALA A 10 4.52 7.79 20.13
N PRO A 11 3.34 7.48 19.60
CA PRO A 11 2.10 7.71 20.32
C PRO A 11 2.07 6.79 21.54
N GLU A 12 1.45 7.25 22.63
CA GLU A 12 1.48 6.56 23.94
C GLU A 12 1.04 5.10 23.84
N TRP A 13 0.10 4.80 22.93
CA TRP A 13 -0.37 3.45 22.66
C TRP A 13 0.72 2.49 22.17
N LEU A 14 1.81 2.98 21.56
CA LEU A 14 2.90 2.14 21.03
C LEU A 14 3.57 1.32 22.13
N SER A 15 3.64 1.86 23.35
CA SER A 15 4.18 1.16 24.52
C SER A 15 3.39 -0.10 24.91
N ARG A 16 2.12 -0.19 24.49
CA ARG A 16 1.21 -1.32 24.74
C ARG A 16 1.19 -2.32 23.58
N GLY A 17 2.00 -2.10 22.55
CA GLY A 17 2.07 -2.96 21.37
C GLY A 17 2.66 -4.34 21.70
N ALA A 18 1.95 -5.40 21.30
CA ALA A 18 2.42 -6.79 21.47
C ALA A 18 3.73 -7.09 20.71
N CYS A 19 4.09 -6.25 19.74
CA CYS A 19 5.33 -6.36 18.98
C CYS A 19 6.58 -5.88 19.73
N GLY A 20 6.44 -5.28 20.92
CA GLY A 20 7.55 -4.77 21.72
C GLY A 20 8.63 -5.83 21.95
N GLY A 21 9.89 -5.51 21.61
CA GLY A 21 11.03 -6.42 21.74
C GLY A 21 11.15 -7.51 20.66
N GLN A 22 10.23 -7.58 19.70
CA GLN A 22 10.23 -8.59 18.62
C GLN A 22 10.75 -8.06 17.27
N SER A 23 11.69 -7.12 17.28
CA SER A 23 12.19 -6.45 16.06
C SER A 23 12.64 -7.45 14.98
N LYS A 24 13.35 -8.52 15.37
CA LYS A 24 13.80 -9.54 14.42
C LYS A 24 12.65 -10.21 13.67
N LEU A 25 11.50 -10.41 14.32
CA LEU A 25 10.32 -11.00 13.70
C LEU A 25 9.59 -9.99 12.80
N MET A 26 9.44 -8.75 13.26
CA MET A 26 8.69 -7.71 12.53
C MET A 26 9.38 -7.29 11.23
N TYR A 27 10.70 -7.43 11.14
CA TYR A 27 11.50 -7.14 9.94
C TYR A 27 11.90 -8.40 9.15
N ASP A 28 11.37 -9.59 9.48
CA ASP A 28 11.63 -10.82 8.73
C ASP A 28 10.76 -10.87 7.45
N GLU A 29 11.33 -10.45 6.32
CA GLU A 29 10.66 -10.45 5.02
C GLU A 29 10.36 -11.88 4.50
N SER A 30 11.02 -12.90 5.02
CA SER A 30 10.83 -14.29 4.55
C SER A 30 9.57 -14.95 5.09
N ARG A 31 9.06 -14.46 6.24
CA ARG A 31 7.93 -15.04 6.98
C ARG A 31 6.98 -13.97 7.55
N PRO A 32 6.40 -13.10 6.70
CA PRO A 32 5.55 -12.01 7.15
C PRO A 32 4.27 -12.48 7.86
N GLU A 33 3.81 -13.71 7.60
CA GLU A 33 2.65 -14.31 8.27
C GLU A 33 2.84 -14.46 9.79
N MET A 34 4.06 -14.76 10.24
CA MET A 34 4.35 -14.88 11.67
C MET A 34 4.24 -13.53 12.39
N ALA A 35 4.76 -12.46 11.78
CA ALA A 35 4.62 -11.11 12.32
C ALA A 35 3.15 -10.63 12.28
N ARG A 36 2.41 -10.96 11.22
CA ARG A 36 0.97 -10.66 11.11
C ARG A 36 0.17 -11.31 12.23
N ALA A 37 0.48 -12.55 12.59
CA ALA A 37 -0.20 -13.23 13.70
C ALA A 37 -0.07 -12.46 15.02
N VAL A 38 1.10 -11.88 15.29
CA VAL A 38 1.31 -10.99 16.45
C VAL A 38 0.44 -9.74 16.33
N CYS A 39 0.38 -9.12 15.16
CA CYS A 39 -0.47 -7.95 14.93
C CYS A 39 -1.96 -8.26 15.21
N TYR A 40 -2.48 -9.40 14.75
CA TYR A 40 -3.88 -9.76 14.96
C TYR A 40 -4.26 -10.02 16.42
N GLY A 41 -3.29 -10.38 17.27
CA GLY A 41 -3.48 -10.48 18.72
C GLY A 41 -3.19 -9.19 19.49
N CYS A 42 -2.81 -8.10 18.80
CA CYS A 42 -2.34 -6.88 19.45
C CYS A 42 -3.52 -6.00 19.92
N PRO A 43 -3.56 -5.57 21.19
CA PRO A 43 -4.67 -4.77 21.73
C PRO A 43 -4.76 -3.35 21.15
N VAL A 44 -3.69 -2.88 20.50
CA VAL A 44 -3.60 -1.55 19.89
C VAL A 44 -3.57 -1.61 18.36
N LEU A 45 -4.08 -2.70 17.76
CA LEU A 45 -4.04 -2.89 16.31
C LEU A 45 -4.77 -1.78 15.55
N ASP A 46 -5.93 -1.33 16.04
CA ASP A 46 -6.71 -0.29 15.35
C ASP A 46 -6.02 1.08 15.42
N ASP A 47 -5.46 1.45 16.58
CA ASP A 47 -4.63 2.65 16.71
C ASP A 47 -3.41 2.58 15.78
N CYS A 48 -2.78 1.41 15.71
CA CYS A 48 -1.62 1.16 14.84
C CYS A 48 -1.99 1.31 13.36
N ARG A 49 -3.16 0.80 12.93
CA ARG A 49 -3.68 0.99 11.57
C ARG A 49 -3.90 2.46 11.26
N ALA A 50 -4.61 3.18 12.12
CA ALA A 50 -4.90 4.59 11.93
C ALA A 50 -3.63 5.42 11.80
N TRP A 51 -2.65 5.18 12.68
CA TRP A 51 -1.35 5.86 12.62
C TRP A 51 -0.61 5.56 11.32
N VAL A 52 -0.47 4.29 10.95
CA VAL A 52 0.24 3.87 9.73
C VAL A 52 -0.40 4.46 8.48
N THR A 53 -1.73 4.53 8.40
CA THR A 53 -2.42 5.12 7.25
C THR A 53 -2.25 6.64 7.13
N ALA A 54 -1.86 7.31 8.21
CA ALA A 54 -1.60 8.75 8.22
C ALA A 54 -0.14 9.09 7.87
N LEU A 55 0.75 8.09 7.81
CA LEU A 55 2.16 8.31 7.47
C LEU A 55 2.33 8.58 5.97
N SER A 56 3.17 9.56 5.65
CA SER A 56 3.69 9.72 4.29
C SER A 56 4.65 8.56 3.95
N PRO A 57 4.86 8.24 2.65
CA PRO A 57 5.78 7.17 2.24
C PRO A 57 7.20 7.30 2.82
N ASP A 58 7.70 8.54 2.99
CA ASP A 58 9.01 8.85 3.57
C ASP A 58 9.08 8.64 5.09
N GLN A 59 7.94 8.43 5.74
CA GLN A 59 7.80 8.20 7.18
C GLN A 59 7.51 6.74 7.53
N ASP A 60 7.39 5.86 6.53
CA ASP A 60 7.11 4.45 6.75
C ASP A 60 8.28 3.77 7.53
N PRO A 61 8.02 3.14 8.68
CA PRO A 61 9.06 2.49 9.49
C PRO A 61 9.57 1.15 8.91
N GLY A 62 9.02 0.68 7.79
CA GLY A 62 9.35 -0.57 7.13
C GLY A 62 8.75 -1.81 7.79
N GLY A 63 9.09 -2.98 7.26
CA GLY A 63 8.70 -4.27 7.84
C GLY A 63 7.18 -4.51 7.94
N VAL A 64 6.78 -5.40 8.85
CA VAL A 64 5.37 -5.68 9.15
C VAL A 64 4.89 -4.78 10.28
N ILE A 65 3.91 -3.93 9.98
CA ILE A 65 3.22 -3.09 10.97
C ILE A 65 1.73 -3.00 10.62
N ALA A 66 0.87 -2.89 11.64
CA ALA A 66 -0.58 -2.84 11.48
C ALA A 66 -1.16 -4.03 10.67
N ALA A 67 -0.54 -5.21 10.81
CA ALA A 67 -0.84 -6.43 10.03
C ALA A 67 -0.61 -6.31 8.50
N THR A 68 0.15 -5.30 8.06
CA THR A 68 0.49 -5.07 6.66
C THR A 68 2.01 -5.07 6.46
N THR A 69 2.47 -5.47 5.28
CA THR A 69 3.87 -5.37 4.88
C THR A 69 4.16 -4.00 4.28
N GLU A 70 5.42 -3.57 4.30
CA GLU A 70 5.87 -2.34 3.64
C GLU A 70 5.42 -2.26 2.19
N LYS A 71 5.50 -3.35 1.44
CA LYS A 71 5.05 -3.40 0.04
C LYS A 71 3.56 -3.15 -0.13
N GLU A 72 2.74 -3.66 0.79
CA GLU A 72 1.29 -3.41 0.79
C GLU A 72 1.00 -1.96 1.12
N ARG A 73 1.70 -1.38 2.10
CA ARG A 73 1.56 0.03 2.48
C ARG A 73 2.02 0.98 1.40
N ALA A 74 3.15 0.72 0.76
CA ALA A 74 3.62 1.48 -0.39
C ALA A 74 2.62 1.45 -1.57
N GLY A 75 1.80 0.39 -1.66
CA GLY A 75 0.69 0.35 -2.62
C GLY A 75 -0.45 1.32 -2.27
N LEU A 76 -0.72 1.50 -0.98
CA LEU A 76 -1.78 2.37 -0.45
C LEU A 76 -1.34 3.85 -0.39
N ALA A 77 -0.05 4.10 -0.17
CA ALA A 77 0.53 5.41 -0.03
C ALA A 77 0.73 6.08 -1.39
N GLY A 78 -0.35 6.65 -1.92
CA GLY A 78 -0.30 7.52 -3.08
C GLY A 78 -1.65 7.62 -3.75
N THR A 79 -2.14 8.83 -3.95
CA THR A 79 -3.19 9.11 -4.91
C THR A 79 -2.56 9.70 -6.18
N LYS A 80 -3.20 9.46 -7.32
CA LYS A 80 -2.87 10.19 -8.54
C LYS A 80 -4.13 10.40 -9.36
N VAL A 81 -4.07 11.40 -10.24
CA VAL A 81 -5.17 11.74 -11.13
C VAL A 81 -5.11 10.88 -12.39
N CYS A 82 -6.23 10.26 -12.75
CA CYS A 82 -6.34 9.50 -13.99
C CYS A 82 -6.31 10.44 -15.20
N SER A 83 -5.42 10.20 -16.15
CA SER A 83 -5.29 11.04 -17.36
C SER A 83 -6.46 10.95 -18.34
N SER A 84 -7.43 10.03 -18.13
CA SER A 84 -8.61 9.88 -19.00
C SER A 84 -9.91 10.31 -18.37
N CYS A 85 -10.12 10.08 -17.07
CA CYS A 85 -11.35 10.46 -16.38
C CYS A 85 -11.18 11.61 -15.38
N GLY A 86 -9.95 12.04 -15.09
CA GLY A 86 -9.67 13.14 -14.17
C GLY A 86 -9.93 12.84 -12.69
N VAL A 87 -10.34 11.62 -12.33
CA VAL A 87 -10.61 11.24 -10.94
C VAL A 87 -9.29 11.00 -10.21
N GLU A 88 -9.16 11.56 -9.00
CA GLU A 88 -8.09 11.24 -8.06
C GLU A 88 -8.36 9.89 -7.40
N GLN A 89 -7.45 8.94 -7.57
CA GLN A 89 -7.59 7.57 -7.07
C GLN A 89 -6.27 7.06 -6.51
N VAL A 90 -6.35 6.07 -5.62
CA VAL A 90 -5.19 5.38 -5.08
C VAL A 90 -4.36 4.72 -6.19
N VAL A 91 -3.03 4.71 -6.04
CA VAL A 91 -2.09 4.22 -7.05
C VAL A 91 -2.31 2.73 -7.38
N THR A 92 -2.88 1.94 -6.45
CA THR A 92 -3.28 0.54 -6.70
C THR A 92 -4.29 0.38 -7.84
N GLU A 93 -5.09 1.41 -8.14
CA GLU A 93 -6.07 1.42 -9.23
C GLU A 93 -5.46 1.62 -10.62
N TYR A 94 -4.14 1.72 -10.67
CA TYR A 94 -3.38 1.81 -11.92
C TYR A 94 -2.54 0.56 -12.10
N ALA A 95 -2.80 -0.16 -13.20
CA ALA A 95 -2.05 -1.36 -13.54
C ALA A 95 -0.58 -1.04 -13.80
N VAL A 96 0.30 -1.93 -13.34
CA VAL A 96 1.75 -1.86 -13.61
C VAL A 96 1.98 -2.06 -15.11
N ARG A 97 2.68 -1.11 -15.73
CA ARG A 97 3.09 -1.17 -17.15
C ARG A 97 4.43 -1.90 -17.30
N ASN A 98 5.35 -1.66 -16.38
CA ASN A 98 6.67 -2.27 -16.37
C ASN A 98 7.00 -2.73 -14.95
N SER A 99 7.08 -4.05 -14.75
CA SER A 99 7.38 -4.65 -13.44
C SER A 99 8.81 -4.41 -12.98
N ARG A 100 9.75 -4.22 -13.91
CA ARG A 100 11.17 -3.96 -13.59
C ARG A 100 11.40 -2.54 -13.08
N THR A 101 10.68 -1.55 -13.61
CA THR A 101 10.82 -0.14 -13.21
C THR A 101 9.73 0.35 -12.26
N GLY A 102 8.75 -0.50 -11.94
CA GLY A 102 7.58 -0.10 -11.14
C GLY A 102 6.64 0.88 -11.85
N LEU A 103 6.90 1.23 -13.12
CA LEU A 103 6.13 2.22 -13.84
C LEU A 103 4.69 1.75 -14.02
N ARG A 104 3.73 2.54 -13.54
CA ARG A 104 2.29 2.29 -13.68
C ARG A 104 1.70 3.06 -14.85
N ARG A 105 0.58 2.58 -15.39
CA ARG A 105 -0.16 3.28 -16.46
C ARG A 105 -0.65 4.64 -16.00
N ALA A 106 -0.70 5.62 -16.90
CA ALA A 106 -1.30 6.94 -16.63
C ALA A 106 -2.82 6.88 -16.41
N THR A 107 -3.46 5.84 -16.95
CA THR A 107 -4.91 5.64 -16.92
C THR A 107 -5.32 4.55 -15.93
N CYS A 108 -6.41 4.73 -15.20
CA CYS A 108 -6.92 3.77 -14.22
C CYS A 108 -7.44 2.49 -14.90
N LYS A 109 -7.55 1.39 -14.13
CA LYS A 109 -8.05 0.09 -14.61
C LYS A 109 -9.44 0.20 -15.25
N GLY A 110 -10.34 1.01 -14.68
CA GLY A 110 -11.69 1.22 -15.21
C GLY A 110 -11.69 1.80 -16.62
N CYS A 111 -10.95 2.89 -16.85
CA CYS A 111 -10.80 3.47 -18.19
C CYS A 111 -10.12 2.51 -19.17
N VAL A 112 -9.11 1.75 -18.74
CA VAL A 112 -8.47 0.74 -19.59
C VAL A 112 -9.45 -0.36 -19.99
N HIS A 113 -10.30 -0.80 -19.06
CA HIS A 113 -11.34 -1.79 -19.33
C HIS A 113 -12.36 -1.25 -20.35
N ALA A 114 -12.87 -0.03 -20.13
CA ALA A 114 -13.80 0.63 -21.05
C ALA A 114 -13.22 0.76 -22.47
N GLN A 115 -11.96 1.17 -22.61
CA GLN A 115 -11.28 1.26 -23.90
C GLN A 115 -11.13 -0.11 -24.59
N LYS A 116 -10.82 -1.17 -23.82
CA LYS A 116 -10.75 -2.54 -24.36
C LYS A 116 -12.10 -3.02 -24.86
N CYS A 117 -13.17 -2.81 -24.11
CA CYS A 117 -14.53 -3.15 -24.51
C CYS A 117 -14.93 -2.41 -25.80
N ALA A 118 -14.69 -1.09 -25.88
CA ALA A 118 -14.98 -0.30 -27.06
C ALA A 118 -14.25 -0.82 -28.32
N ARG A 119 -12.96 -1.16 -28.20
CA ARG A 119 -12.17 -1.72 -29.32
C ARG A 119 -12.71 -3.06 -29.83
N GLN A 120 -13.11 -3.96 -28.92
CA GLN A 120 -13.63 -5.28 -29.29
C GLN A 120 -14.99 -5.18 -29.99
N THR A 121 -15.86 -4.26 -29.54
CA THR A 121 -17.15 -4.02 -30.19
C THR A 121 -16.98 -3.49 -31.61
N THR A 122 -16.01 -2.59 -31.84
CA THR A 122 -15.70 -2.08 -33.19
C THR A 122 -15.12 -3.17 -34.09
N GLN A 123 -14.18 -3.99 -33.59
CA GLN A 123 -13.61 -5.09 -34.39
C GLN A 123 -14.64 -6.15 -34.77
N ARG A 124 -15.58 -6.49 -33.87
CA ARG A 124 -16.68 -7.42 -34.18
C ARG A 124 -17.67 -6.87 -35.20
N ARG A 125 -17.89 -5.56 -35.23
CA ARG A 125 -18.77 -4.92 -36.23
C ARG A 125 -18.16 -4.82 -37.62
N VAL A 126 -16.83 -4.79 -37.72
CA VAL A 126 -16.12 -4.73 -39.02
C VAL A 126 -15.89 -6.13 -39.60
N ALA A 127 -15.97 -7.19 -38.78
CA ALA A 127 -15.79 -8.58 -39.17
C ALA A 127 -17.10 -9.35 -39.46
N ALA A 128 -18.24 -8.66 -39.49
CA ALA A 128 -19.57 -9.20 -39.81
C ALA A 128 -20.10 -8.52 -41.08
#